data_AF-A0A364L9H6-F1
#
_entry.id   AF-A0A364L9H6-F1
#
_cell.length_a   1.000
_cell.length_b   1.000
_cell.length_c   1.000
_cell.angle_alpha   90.00
_cell.angle_beta   90.00
_cell.angle_gamma   90.00
#
_symmetry.space_group_name_H-M   'P 1'
#
loop_
_entity.id
_entity.type
_entity.pdbx_description
1 polymer ?
#
loop_
_entity_poly.entity_id
_entity_poly.type
_entity_poly.pdbx_seq_one_letter_code
_entity_poly.pdbx_strand_id
1 'polypeptide(L)'
;MNGEKYYTLAEINQQLESRKGWERRRYEWELSLIDFVARNVADEPLRETLAMPPDMRDEEGFVDDEMHVWGWVPCGYKGIEVTQEFAKEVLADAVLVMLNERLKKLKNYVGLYYGGVEDGYQRIYINYVEEEPELPDHLKDLPVLKMQKWDPSIKIKSNFGKSYL
;
A
#
# COMPACT_ATOMS: atom_id res chain seq x y z
N MET A 1 -43.46 -19.42 -8.93
CA MET A 1 -43.66 -18.01 -9.34
C MET A 1 -42.73 -17.16 -8.48
N ASN A 2 -41.56 -16.78 -9.01
CA ASN A 2 -40.72 -15.78 -8.36
C ASN A 2 -41.37 -14.41 -8.62
N GLY A 3 -42.10 -13.91 -7.62
CA GLY A 3 -42.69 -12.57 -7.70
C GLY A 3 -41.57 -11.54 -7.81
N GLU A 4 -41.59 -10.73 -8.86
CA GLU A 4 -40.68 -9.61 -9.01
C GLU A 4 -40.88 -8.65 -7.84
N LYS A 5 -39.83 -8.47 -7.04
CA LYS A 5 -39.85 -7.60 -5.86
C LYS A 5 -39.46 -6.20 -6.31
N TYR A 6 -40.45 -5.32 -6.43
CA TYR A 6 -40.24 -3.92 -6.78
C TYR A 6 -39.91 -3.11 -5.52
N TYR A 7 -38.77 -2.44 -5.51
CA TYR A 7 -38.37 -1.52 -4.43
C TYR A 7 -38.83 -0.10 -4.76
N THR A 8 -39.29 0.61 -3.75
CA THR A 8 -39.54 2.06 -3.85
C THR A 8 -38.21 2.83 -3.93
N LEU A 9 -38.23 4.03 -4.49
CA LEU A 9 -37.04 4.91 -4.55
C LEU A 9 -36.45 5.17 -3.16
N ALA A 10 -37.29 5.26 -2.12
CA ALA A 10 -36.83 5.45 -0.74
C ALA A 10 -36.04 4.23 -0.22
N GLU A 11 -36.51 3.01 -0.49
CA GLU A 11 -35.82 1.77 -0.10
C GLU A 11 -34.50 1.59 -0.85
N ILE A 12 -34.46 1.95 -2.14
CA ILE A 12 -33.22 1.96 -2.93
C ILE A 12 -32.22 2.95 -2.33
N ASN A 13 -32.65 4.18 -2.01
CA ASN A 13 -31.78 5.19 -1.41
C ASN A 13 -31.26 4.77 -0.03
N GLN A 14 -32.09 4.15 0.81
CA GLN A 14 -31.66 3.62 2.11
C GLN A 14 -30.61 2.51 1.97
N GLN A 15 -30.76 1.62 0.99
CA GLN A 15 -29.76 0.60 0.69
C GLN A 15 -28.44 1.22 0.20
N LEU A 16 -28.50 2.24 -0.66
CA LEU A 16 -27.32 2.95 -1.15
C LEU A 16 -26.58 3.67 -0.01
N GLU A 17 -27.27 4.37 0.87
CA GLU A 17 -26.65 5.03 2.02
C GLU A 17 -26.07 4.01 3.02
N SER A 18 -26.74 2.89 3.23
CA SER A 18 -26.22 1.80 4.06
C SER A 18 -24.95 1.18 3.46
N ARG A 19 -24.89 1.03 2.13
CA ARG A 19 -23.69 0.57 1.42
C ARG A 19 -22.54 1.56 1.55
N LYS A 20 -22.76 2.86 1.34
CA LYS A 20 -21.74 3.90 1.56
C LYS A 20 -21.19 3.87 2.98
N GLY A 21 -22.07 3.71 3.97
CA GLY A 21 -21.66 3.58 5.37
C GLY A 21 -20.84 2.31 5.65
N TRP A 22 -21.16 1.20 4.98
CA TRP A 22 -20.38 -0.04 5.09
C TRP A 22 -19.02 0.06 4.39
N GLU A 23 -18.96 0.62 3.18
CA GLU A 23 -17.72 0.87 2.44
C GLU A 23 -16.78 1.79 3.23
N ARG A 24 -17.32 2.84 3.84
CA ARG A 24 -16.54 3.73 4.72
C ARG A 24 -15.97 2.97 5.92
N ARG A 25 -16.79 2.16 6.61
CA ARG A 25 -16.32 1.37 7.77
C ARG A 25 -15.30 0.32 7.36
N ARG A 26 -15.49 -0.32 6.20
CA ARG A 26 -14.53 -1.24 5.62
C ARG A 26 -13.21 -0.52 5.38
N TYR A 27 -13.24 0.62 4.69
CA TYR A 27 -12.05 1.43 4.44
C TYR A 27 -11.35 1.88 5.73
N GLU A 28 -12.09 2.35 6.73
CA GLU A 28 -11.55 2.70 8.05
C GLU A 28 -10.93 1.49 8.76
N TRP A 29 -11.54 0.30 8.61
CA TRP A 29 -10.99 -0.95 9.14
C TRP A 29 -9.68 -1.33 8.44
N GLU A 30 -9.64 -1.28 7.10
CA GLU A 30 -8.47 -1.58 6.26
C GLU A 30 -7.30 -0.67 6.63
N LEU A 31 -7.52 0.66 6.69
CA LEU A 31 -6.51 1.62 7.14
C LEU A 31 -6.00 1.32 8.55
N SER A 32 -6.89 0.89 9.45
CA SER A 32 -6.49 0.55 10.82
C SER A 32 -5.72 -0.76 10.93
N LEU A 33 -5.82 -1.65 9.95
CA LEU A 33 -5.00 -2.86 9.84
C LEU A 33 -3.62 -2.50 9.29
N ILE A 34 -3.56 -1.70 8.22
CA ILE A 34 -2.31 -1.21 7.64
C ILE A 34 -1.48 -0.47 8.71
N ASP A 35 -2.09 0.45 9.45
CA ASP A 35 -1.43 1.19 10.54
C ASP A 35 -0.97 0.25 11.67
N PHE A 36 -1.74 -0.79 11.99
CA PHE A 36 -1.35 -1.79 12.98
C PHE A 36 -0.10 -2.58 12.54
N VAL A 37 -0.05 -3.02 11.29
CA VAL A 37 1.10 -3.72 10.72
C VAL A 37 2.32 -2.78 10.67
N ALA A 38 2.15 -1.54 10.19
CA ALA A 38 3.25 -0.59 10.02
C ALA A 38 3.91 -0.11 11.32
N ARG A 39 3.18 -0.12 12.46
CA ARG A 39 3.70 0.41 13.74
C ARG A 39 4.67 -0.51 14.47
N ASN A 40 4.67 -1.81 14.18
CA ASN A 40 5.30 -2.81 15.04
C ASN A 40 6.62 -3.37 14.50
N VAL A 41 7.25 -2.70 13.54
CA VAL A 41 8.32 -3.32 12.74
C VAL A 41 9.61 -2.52 12.77
N ALA A 42 10.68 -3.25 13.06
CA ALA A 42 12.06 -2.80 12.95
C ALA A 42 12.49 -2.62 11.49
N ASP A 43 13.67 -2.02 11.30
CA ASP A 43 14.20 -1.73 9.97
C ASP A 43 14.63 -3.01 9.22
N GLU A 44 15.05 -4.06 9.92
CA GLU A 44 15.54 -5.31 9.31
C GLU A 44 14.44 -6.06 8.53
N PRO A 45 13.25 -6.37 9.11
CA PRO A 45 12.19 -7.01 8.35
C PRO A 45 11.71 -6.18 7.15
N LEU A 46 11.69 -4.85 7.28
CA LEU A 46 11.36 -3.96 6.16
C LEU A 46 12.36 -4.14 5.01
N ARG A 47 13.66 -4.18 5.31
CA ARG A 47 14.70 -4.44 4.33
C ARG A 47 14.52 -5.81 3.68
N GLU A 48 14.29 -6.86 4.46
CA GLU A 48 14.07 -8.22 3.96
C GLU A 48 12.94 -8.25 2.92
N THR A 49 11.80 -7.65 3.26
CA THR A 49 10.62 -7.57 2.36
C THR A 49 10.92 -6.82 1.06
N LEU A 50 11.63 -5.70 1.15
CA LEU A 50 12.02 -4.90 -0.02
C LEU A 50 13.10 -5.59 -0.88
N ALA A 51 13.92 -6.45 -0.28
CA ALA A 51 14.98 -7.19 -0.95
C ALA A 51 14.51 -8.50 -1.61
N MET A 52 13.27 -8.93 -1.36
CA MET A 52 12.75 -10.19 -1.90
C MET A 52 12.78 -10.22 -3.44
N PRO A 53 13.29 -11.31 -4.03
CA PRO A 53 13.52 -11.42 -5.47
C PRO A 53 12.21 -11.55 -6.27
N PRO A 54 12.26 -11.39 -7.61
CA PRO A 54 11.08 -11.37 -8.48
C PRO A 54 10.27 -12.67 -8.50
N ASP A 55 10.92 -13.81 -8.28
CA ASP A 55 10.28 -15.13 -8.23
C ASP A 55 9.44 -15.36 -6.97
N MET A 56 9.61 -14.50 -5.96
CA MET A 56 8.78 -14.45 -4.74
C MET A 56 7.70 -13.37 -4.84
N ARG A 57 7.47 -12.81 -6.03
CA ARG A 57 6.50 -11.76 -6.29
C ARG A 57 5.48 -12.19 -7.34
N ASP A 58 4.27 -11.66 -7.22
CA ASP A 58 3.22 -11.89 -8.21
C ASP A 58 3.35 -10.97 -9.43
N GLU A 59 2.40 -11.09 -10.35
CA GLU A 59 2.33 -10.31 -11.59
C GLU A 59 2.14 -8.80 -11.37
N GLU A 60 1.69 -8.39 -10.18
CA GLU A 60 1.58 -6.99 -9.78
C GLU A 60 2.83 -6.50 -9.02
N GLY A 61 3.82 -7.37 -8.82
CA GLY A 61 5.08 -7.10 -8.14
C GLY A 61 4.97 -7.10 -6.61
N PHE A 62 3.83 -7.52 -6.06
CA PHE A 62 3.65 -7.71 -4.63
C PHE A 62 4.33 -9.00 -4.17
N VAL A 63 4.72 -9.07 -2.90
CA VAL A 63 5.27 -10.30 -2.32
C VAL A 63 4.17 -11.36 -2.25
N ASP A 64 4.42 -12.53 -2.85
CA ASP A 64 3.49 -13.67 -2.92
C ASP A 64 3.91 -14.85 -2.04
N ASP A 65 5.03 -14.75 -1.32
CA ASP A 65 5.42 -15.77 -0.35
C ASP A 65 4.46 -15.77 0.84
N GLU A 66 3.59 -16.78 0.89
CA GLU A 66 2.52 -16.87 1.88
C GLU A 66 3.05 -16.87 3.32
N MET A 67 4.16 -17.58 3.57
CA MET A 67 4.76 -17.63 4.90
C MET A 67 5.29 -16.27 5.35
N HIS A 68 5.92 -15.53 4.43
CA HIS A 68 6.35 -14.16 4.68
C HIS A 68 5.15 -13.25 4.93
N VAL A 69 4.12 -13.28 4.08
CA VAL A 69 2.92 -12.43 4.24
C VAL A 69 2.25 -12.65 5.59
N TRP A 70 2.03 -13.90 6.01
CA TRP A 70 1.44 -14.21 7.31
C TRP A 70 2.38 -13.96 8.51
N GLY A 71 3.68 -13.84 8.27
CA GLY A 71 4.63 -13.35 9.27
C GLY A 71 4.39 -11.88 9.65
N TRP A 72 3.72 -11.12 8.78
CA TRP A 72 3.44 -9.70 8.97
C TRP A 72 1.98 -9.40 9.28
N VAL A 73 1.09 -9.97 8.47
CA VAL A 73 -0.34 -9.66 8.50
C VAL A 73 -1.05 -10.76 9.29
N PRO A 74 -1.88 -10.44 10.29
CA PRO A 74 -2.66 -11.45 10.97
C PRO A 74 -3.73 -12.03 10.04
N CYS A 75 -4.00 -13.34 10.15
CA CYS A 75 -5.09 -14.00 9.41
C CYS A 75 -6.50 -13.50 9.81
N GLY A 76 -6.60 -12.72 10.87
CA GLY A 76 -7.85 -12.07 11.29
C GLY A 76 -7.57 -10.84 12.16
N TYR A 77 -8.36 -9.78 11.97
CA TYR A 77 -8.20 -8.52 12.69
C TYR A 77 -9.55 -7.91 13.07
N LYS A 78 -9.71 -7.58 14.36
CA LYS A 78 -10.96 -7.04 14.94
C LYS A 78 -12.22 -7.86 14.59
N GLY A 79 -12.10 -9.18 14.60
CA GLY A 79 -13.21 -10.11 14.36
C GLY A 79 -13.59 -10.29 12.89
N ILE A 80 -12.77 -9.81 11.95
CA ILE A 80 -12.93 -10.00 10.51
C ILE A 80 -11.74 -10.82 10.01
N GLU A 81 -12.02 -11.84 9.19
CA GLU A 81 -11.01 -12.65 8.52
C GLU A 81 -10.27 -11.83 7.45
N VAL A 82 -8.96 -12.04 7.35
CA VAL A 82 -8.11 -11.44 6.32
C VAL A 82 -7.84 -12.51 5.28
N THR A 83 -8.24 -12.28 4.03
CA THR A 83 -7.93 -13.20 2.94
C THR A 83 -6.47 -13.07 2.53
N GLN A 84 -5.89 -14.12 1.93
CA GLN A 84 -4.50 -14.09 1.47
C GLN A 84 -4.23 -12.97 0.46
N GLU A 85 -5.10 -12.81 -0.53
CA GLU A 85 -4.99 -11.74 -1.54
C GLU A 85 -4.98 -10.35 -0.89
N PHE A 86 -5.90 -10.11 0.06
CA PHE A 86 -5.95 -8.85 0.77
C PHE A 86 -4.75 -8.66 1.73
N ALA A 87 -4.21 -9.74 2.29
CA ALA A 87 -3.01 -9.67 3.13
C ALA A 87 -1.78 -9.17 2.35
N LYS A 88 -1.65 -9.54 1.06
CA LYS A 88 -0.58 -9.02 0.20
C LYS A 88 -0.70 -7.51 0.00
N GLU A 89 -1.89 -7.03 -0.31
CA GLU A 89 -2.18 -5.60 -0.45
C GLU A 89 -1.86 -4.84 0.84
N VAL A 90 -2.30 -5.36 1.99
CA VAL A 90 -2.01 -4.79 3.32
C VAL A 90 -0.51 -4.73 3.58
N LEU A 91 0.24 -5.78 3.26
CA LEU A 91 1.69 -5.79 3.42
C LEU A 91 2.35 -4.72 2.54
N ALA A 92 1.95 -4.60 1.28
CA ALA A 92 2.49 -3.60 0.36
C ALA A 92 2.22 -2.17 0.85
N ASP A 93 1.00 -1.88 1.29
CA ASP A 93 0.63 -0.58 1.86
C ASP A 93 1.35 -0.29 3.18
N ALA A 94 1.50 -1.29 4.05
CA ALA A 94 2.23 -1.14 5.31
C ALA A 94 3.71 -0.83 5.06
N VAL A 95 4.36 -1.53 4.12
CA VAL A 95 5.73 -1.28 3.65
C VAL A 95 5.89 0.17 3.20
N LEU A 96 4.93 0.68 2.42
CA LEU A 96 4.90 2.06 1.96
C LEU A 96 4.82 3.07 3.10
N VAL A 97 3.90 2.87 4.04
CA VAL A 97 3.72 3.74 5.20
C VAL A 97 5.00 3.76 6.04
N MET A 98 5.58 2.59 6.31
CA MET A 98 6.83 2.50 7.06
C MET A 98 7.95 3.23 6.33
N LEU A 99 8.16 2.94 5.04
CA LEU A 99 9.21 3.57 4.24
C LEU A 99 9.08 5.10 4.26
N ASN A 100 7.88 5.64 4.03
CA ASN A 100 7.62 7.08 4.11
C ASN A 100 7.98 7.65 5.49
N GLU A 101 7.63 6.97 6.58
CA GLU A 101 7.95 7.39 7.95
C GLU A 101 9.46 7.43 8.23
N ARG A 102 10.26 6.58 7.58
CA ARG A 102 11.73 6.55 7.74
C ARG A 102 12.37 7.63 6.87
N LEU A 103 11.84 7.86 5.66
CA LEU A 103 12.39 8.81 4.70
C LEU A 103 11.98 10.26 4.96
N LYS A 104 10.84 10.54 5.62
CA LYS A 104 10.35 11.91 5.85
C LYS A 104 11.32 12.82 6.63
N LYS A 105 12.30 12.23 7.32
CA LYS A 105 13.32 12.95 8.09
C LYS A 105 14.53 13.33 7.24
N LEU A 106 14.66 12.77 6.04
CA LEU A 106 15.76 13.09 5.14
C LEU A 106 15.58 14.49 4.57
N LYS A 107 16.68 15.24 4.52
CA LYS A 107 16.73 16.50 3.79
C LYS A 107 16.38 16.22 2.33
N ASN A 108 15.66 17.14 1.68
CA ASN A 108 15.28 17.07 0.26
C ASN A 108 14.24 16.01 -0.13
N TYR A 109 13.78 15.16 0.78
CA TYR A 109 12.70 14.22 0.51
C TYR A 109 11.36 14.94 0.26
N VAL A 110 10.64 14.52 -0.77
CA VAL A 110 9.32 15.06 -1.13
C VAL A 110 8.21 14.05 -0.85
N GLY A 111 8.42 12.79 -1.25
CA GLY A 111 7.37 11.78 -1.17
C GLY A 111 7.75 10.50 -1.89
N LEU A 112 6.90 9.50 -1.76
CA LEU A 112 6.97 8.27 -2.55
C LEU A 112 6.00 8.36 -3.72
N TYR A 113 6.43 7.84 -4.87
CA TYR A 113 5.57 7.54 -6.00
C TYR A 113 5.68 6.05 -6.33
N TYR A 114 4.53 5.43 -6.55
CA TYR A 114 4.42 4.03 -6.97
C TYR A 114 4.14 3.97 -8.45
N GLY A 115 4.91 3.19 -9.20
CA GLY A 115 4.72 3.12 -10.65
C GLY A 115 5.18 1.81 -11.25
N GLY A 116 4.25 1.10 -11.90
CA GLY A 116 4.53 -0.02 -12.79
C GLY A 116 5.21 -1.23 -12.13
N VAL A 117 5.22 -2.34 -12.89
CA VAL A 117 6.00 -3.53 -12.58
C VAL A 117 7.14 -3.61 -13.59
N GLU A 118 8.38 -3.64 -13.10
CA GLU A 118 9.59 -3.74 -13.90
C GLU A 118 10.47 -4.83 -13.33
N ASP A 119 10.90 -5.77 -14.17
CA ASP A 119 11.73 -6.92 -13.77
C ASP A 119 11.13 -7.72 -12.58
N GLY A 120 9.80 -7.79 -12.52
CA GLY A 120 9.03 -8.45 -11.45
C GLY A 120 9.03 -7.70 -10.11
N TYR A 121 9.46 -6.44 -10.09
CA TYR A 121 9.32 -5.55 -8.95
C TYR A 121 8.28 -4.48 -9.22
N GLN A 122 7.44 -4.21 -8.23
CA GLN A 122 6.71 -2.97 -8.19
C GLN A 122 7.67 -1.83 -7.83
N ARG A 123 7.86 -0.83 -8.69
CA ARG A 123 8.86 0.21 -8.43
C ARG A 123 8.36 1.25 -7.44
N ILE A 124 9.20 1.55 -6.46
CA ILE A 124 9.01 2.62 -5.48
C ILE A 124 9.99 3.74 -5.80
N TYR A 125 9.47 4.85 -6.31
CA TYR A 125 10.24 6.04 -6.60
C TYR A 125 10.27 6.95 -5.36
N ILE A 126 11.47 7.17 -4.84
CA ILE A 126 11.74 8.13 -3.77
C ILE A 126 12.00 9.48 -4.44
N ASN A 127 11.01 10.36 -4.34
CA ASN A 127 11.08 11.68 -4.94
C ASN A 127 11.85 12.65 -4.05
N TYR A 128 12.76 13.41 -4.65
CA TYR A 128 13.55 14.41 -3.96
C TYR A 128 13.67 15.72 -4.74
N VAL A 129 13.95 16.82 -4.04
CA VAL A 129 14.27 18.14 -4.63
C VAL A 129 15.75 18.47 -4.49
N GLU A 130 16.26 19.39 -5.31
CA GLU A 130 17.64 19.89 -5.21
C GLU A 130 18.72 18.79 -5.41
N GLU A 131 19.12 18.13 -4.32
CA GLU A 131 20.17 17.11 -4.23
C GLU A 131 19.60 15.76 -3.77
N GLU A 132 20.14 14.67 -4.32
CA GLU A 132 19.74 13.31 -3.97
C GLU A 132 20.06 13.01 -2.49
N PRO A 133 19.07 12.61 -1.67
CA PRO A 133 19.32 12.32 -0.27
C PRO A 133 20.08 11.01 -0.09
N GLU A 134 20.97 10.98 0.89
CA GLU A 134 21.59 9.73 1.32
C GLU A 134 20.57 8.86 2.05
N LEU A 135 20.30 7.68 1.51
CA LEU A 135 19.42 6.71 2.14
C LEU A 135 20.08 6.10 3.40
N PRO A 136 19.31 5.76 4.44
CA PRO A 136 19.78 4.92 5.53
C PRO A 136 20.39 3.61 5.03
N ASP A 137 21.39 3.07 5.73
CA ASP A 137 22.12 1.88 5.28
C ASP A 137 21.20 0.67 5.00
N HIS A 138 20.16 0.47 5.82
CA HIS A 138 19.19 -0.61 5.63
C HIS A 138 18.32 -0.44 4.37
N LEU A 139 18.32 0.73 3.71
CA LEU A 139 17.61 0.99 2.45
C LEU A 139 18.54 1.10 1.24
N LYS A 140 19.86 1.02 1.43
CA LYS A 140 20.83 1.05 0.32
C LYS A 140 20.76 -0.25 -0.50
N ASP A 141 20.98 -0.11 -1.81
CA ASP A 141 21.11 -1.19 -2.79
C ASP A 141 19.88 -2.10 -2.95
N LEU A 142 18.69 -1.59 -2.66
CA LEU A 142 17.44 -2.33 -2.82
C LEU A 142 16.90 -2.18 -4.26
N PRO A 143 16.67 -3.28 -5.01
CA PRO A 143 16.29 -3.22 -6.42
C PRO A 143 14.91 -2.59 -6.67
N VAL A 144 14.04 -2.65 -5.67
CA VAL A 144 12.68 -2.11 -5.70
C VAL A 144 12.65 -0.57 -5.57
N LEU A 145 13.70 0.04 -5.01
CA LEU A 145 13.79 1.48 -4.75
C LEU A 145 14.51 2.20 -5.89
N LYS A 146 13.97 3.35 -6.31
CA LYS A 146 14.59 4.24 -7.30
C LYS A 146 14.55 5.69 -6.84
N MET A 147 15.66 6.40 -6.99
CA MET A 147 15.71 7.83 -6.71
C MET A 147 15.20 8.60 -7.94
N GLN A 148 14.29 9.54 -7.74
CA GLN A 148 13.74 10.38 -8.80
C GLN A 148 13.77 11.85 -8.38
N LYS A 149 14.43 12.70 -9.16
CA LYS A 149 14.35 14.14 -8.94
C LYS A 149 12.95 14.62 -9.30
N TRP A 150 12.26 15.21 -8.34
CA TRP A 150 10.95 15.82 -8.52
C TRP A 150 11.05 17.01 -9.46
N ASP A 151 10.35 16.94 -10.58
CA ASP A 151 10.16 18.06 -11.47
C ASP A 151 8.69 18.52 -11.37
N PRO A 152 8.42 19.71 -10.81
CA PRO A 152 7.06 20.21 -10.64
C PRO A 152 6.34 20.49 -11.98
N SER A 153 7.03 20.42 -13.11
CA SER A 153 6.42 20.46 -14.45
C SER A 153 5.83 19.11 -14.89
N ILE A 154 6.22 18.01 -14.24
CA ILE A 154 5.64 16.68 -14.47
C ILE A 154 4.25 16.65 -13.84
N LYS A 155 3.22 16.74 -14.68
CA LYS A 155 1.84 16.41 -14.28
C LYS A 155 1.77 14.92 -13.96
N ILE A 156 1.87 14.57 -12.69
CA ILE A 156 1.56 13.21 -12.24
C ILE A 156 0.09 12.95 -12.54
N LYS A 157 -0.17 12.16 -13.59
CA LYS A 157 -1.48 11.56 -13.79
C LYS A 157 -1.63 10.49 -12.73
N SER A 158 -2.23 10.87 -11.62
CA SER A 158 -2.73 9.90 -10.65
C SER A 158 -3.75 9.02 -11.39
N ASN A 159 -3.42 7.74 -11.57
CA ASN A 159 -4.37 6.74 -12.07
C ASN A 159 -5.31 6.25 -10.96
N PHE A 160 -5.10 6.72 -9.72
CA PHE A 160 -5.95 6.46 -8.57
C PHE A 160 -6.33 7.77 -7.90
N GLY A 161 -7.63 8.02 -7.79
CA GLY A 161 -8.22 9.22 -7.17
C GLY A 161 -8.01 9.36 -5.67
N LYS A 162 -6.79 9.15 -5.17
CA LYS A 162 -6.35 9.54 -3.83
C LYS A 162 -4.93 10.11 -3.92
N SER A 163 -4.86 11.43 -4.02
CA SER A 163 -3.67 12.17 -3.64
C SER A 163 -3.63 12.23 -2.12
N TYR A 164 -2.66 11.59 -1.49
CA TYR A 164 -2.28 11.93 -0.12
C TYR A 164 -1.28 13.07 -0.20
N LEU A 165 -1.81 14.29 -0.25
CA LEU A 165 -1.11 15.52 0.14
C LEU A 165 -1.64 15.93 1.51
#